data_AF-A0A7R9Y6M9-F1
#
_entry.id   AF-A0A7R9Y6M9-F1
#
_cell.length_a   1.000
_cell.length_b   1.000
_cell.length_c   1.000
_cell.angle_alpha   90.00
_cell.angle_beta   90.00
_cell.angle_gamma   90.00
#
_symmetry.space_group_name_H-M   'P 1'
#
loop_
_entity.id
_entity.type
_entity.pdbx_description
1 polymer ?
#
loop_
_entity_poly.entity_id
_entity_poly.type
_entity_poly.pdbx_seq_one_letter_code
_entity_poly.pdbx_strand_id
1 'polypeptide(L)'
;LEFEGDFAAVSCVGWNMRGQMLTVATNQGHVHTFLASLPTIACACEQRLVYLTSLVEVTIADLNSSTVATIAIDAEPSFVALGRAHVAAGMNNRAWFYRVGPPEEQMSYAAERVNQREYVGTIDECALNDAVAAVRCE
;
A
#
# COMPACT_ATOMS: atom_id res chain seq x y z
N LEU A 1 0.39 23.54 -6.37
CA LEU A 1 -1.06 23.30 -6.44
C LEU A 1 -1.65 24.55 -7.06
N GLU A 2 -1.77 24.57 -8.38
CA GLU A 2 -2.43 25.66 -9.11
C GLU A 2 -3.91 25.31 -9.21
N PHE A 3 -4.77 26.17 -8.68
CA PHE A 3 -6.21 26.07 -8.88
C PHE A 3 -6.52 26.77 -10.20
N GLU A 4 -6.84 26.00 -11.22
CA GLU A 4 -7.27 26.53 -12.51
C GLU A 4 -8.77 26.84 -12.42
N GLY A 5 -9.12 28.11 -12.25
CA GLY A 5 -10.50 28.58 -12.09
C GLY A 5 -10.63 29.60 -10.96
N ASP A 6 -11.55 30.56 -11.15
CA ASP A 6 -11.92 31.71 -10.31
C ASP A 6 -11.38 31.66 -8.86
N PHE A 7 -10.67 32.71 -8.42
CA PHE A 7 -9.98 32.77 -7.13
C PHE A 7 -10.97 32.70 -5.95
N ALA A 8 -11.40 31.49 -5.58
CA ALA A 8 -12.24 31.25 -4.42
C ALA A 8 -11.39 31.31 -3.15
N ALA A 9 -11.79 32.16 -2.20
CA ALA A 9 -11.07 32.31 -0.94
C ALA A 9 -11.31 31.07 -0.06
N VAL A 10 -10.24 30.57 0.57
CA VAL A 10 -10.34 29.51 1.57
C VAL A 10 -11.14 30.02 2.76
N SER A 11 -12.24 29.33 3.09
CA SER A 11 -13.10 29.66 4.23
C SER A 11 -12.78 28.82 5.46
N CYS A 12 -12.35 27.57 5.25
CA CYS A 12 -12.02 26.63 6.32
C CYS A 12 -10.95 25.63 5.87
N VAL A 13 -10.11 25.21 6.82
CA VAL A 13 -9.16 24.11 6.64
C VAL A 13 -9.26 23.15 7.82
N GLY A 14 -9.20 21.86 7.56
CA GLY A 14 -9.29 20.82 8.59
C GLY A 14 -8.45 19.61 8.26
N TRP A 15 -7.81 19.05 9.28
CA TRP A 15 -7.12 17.77 9.20
C TRP A 15 -8.05 16.66 9.69
N ASN A 16 -7.96 15.47 9.09
CA ASN A 16 -8.53 14.29 9.74
C ASN A 16 -7.75 13.97 11.03
N MET A 17 -8.34 13.16 11.92
CA MET A 17 -7.74 12.84 13.23
C MET A 17 -6.33 12.22 13.14
N ARG A 18 -6.00 11.60 12.00
CA ARG A 18 -4.71 10.93 11.76
C ARG A 18 -3.69 11.83 11.05
N GLY A 19 -4.02 13.07 10.70
CA GLY A 19 -3.13 13.99 9.98
C GLY A 19 -2.81 13.57 8.55
N GLN A 20 -3.53 12.61 7.99
CA GLN A 20 -3.27 12.06 6.65
C GLN A 20 -4.02 12.83 5.56
N MET A 21 -5.19 13.37 5.89
CA MET A 21 -6.05 14.07 4.96
C MET A 21 -6.21 15.52 5.36
N LEU A 22 -5.98 16.44 4.41
CA LEU A 22 -6.21 17.87 4.53
C LEU A 22 -7.43 18.23 3.69
N THR A 23 -8.49 18.69 4.34
CA THR A 23 -9.70 19.17 3.69
C THR A 23 -9.73 20.70 3.69
N VAL A 24 -9.96 21.28 2.52
CA VAL A 24 -10.07 22.72 2.28
C VAL A 24 -11.49 23.02 1.80
N ALA A 25 -12.18 23.93 2.46
CA ALA A 25 -13.45 24.48 1.98
C ALA A 25 -13.25 25.92 1.50
N THR A 26 -13.97 26.31 0.44
CA THR A 26 -13.93 27.67 -0.09
C THR A 26 -15.21 28.43 0.23
N ASN A 27 -15.17 29.76 0.14
CA ASN A 27 -16.34 30.62 0.29
C ASN A 27 -17.35 30.49 -0.85
N GLN A 28 -17.01 29.79 -1.94
CA GLN A 28 -17.91 29.45 -3.04
C GLN A 28 -18.56 28.06 -2.88
N GLY A 29 -18.32 27.37 -1.76
CA GLY A 29 -18.93 26.08 -1.45
C GLY A 29 -18.19 24.86 -2.03
N HIS A 30 -16.99 25.04 -2.61
CA HIS A 30 -16.15 23.92 -3.01
C HIS A 30 -15.47 23.29 -1.80
N VAL A 31 -15.38 21.95 -1.78
CA VAL A 31 -14.65 21.18 -0.78
C VAL A 31 -13.67 20.27 -1.49
N HIS A 32 -12.38 20.45 -1.20
CA HIS A 32 -11.30 19.63 -1.73
C HIS A 32 -10.64 18.87 -0.59
N THR A 33 -10.30 17.60 -0.80
CA THR A 33 -9.54 16.80 0.17
C THR A 33 -8.27 16.28 -0.49
N PHE A 34 -7.15 16.48 0.18
CA PHE A 34 -5.82 16.11 -0.28
C PHE A 34 -5.20 15.09 0.69
N LEU A 35 -4.50 14.11 0.14
CA LEU A 35 -3.68 13.19 0.91
C LEU A 35 -2.32 13.85 1.18
N ALA A 36 -2.01 14.13 2.44
CA ALA A 36 -0.74 14.73 2.86
C ALA A 36 0.31 13.68 3.26
N SER A 37 -0.12 12.49 3.69
CA SER A 37 0.75 11.41 4.11
C SER A 37 0.10 10.06 3.87
N LEU A 38 0.89 9.09 3.40
CA LEU A 38 0.43 7.71 3.19
C LEU A 38 0.16 7.02 4.53
N PRO A 39 -0.81 6.09 4.59
CA PRO A 39 -0.94 5.21 5.74
C PRO A 39 0.31 4.35 5.90
N THR A 40 0.74 4.17 7.16
CA THR A 40 1.84 3.27 7.48
C THR A 40 1.37 1.83 7.36
N ILE A 41 1.63 1.23 6.20
CA ILE A 41 1.33 -0.17 5.91
C ILE A 41 2.67 -0.84 5.62
N ALA A 42 3.05 -1.79 6.47
CA ALA A 42 4.32 -2.48 6.38
C ALA A 42 4.25 -3.89 6.99
N CYS A 43 5.13 -4.77 6.55
CA CYS A 43 5.32 -6.12 7.09
C CYS A 43 6.79 -6.51 6.96
N ALA A 44 7.29 -7.37 7.85
CA ALA A 44 8.66 -7.85 7.82
C ALA A 44 8.71 -9.38 7.77
N CYS A 45 9.70 -9.90 7.06
CA CYS A 45 10.02 -11.32 7.02
C CYS A 45 11.54 -11.44 6.97
N GLU A 46 12.12 -12.06 7.99
CA GLU A 46 13.58 -12.19 8.15
C GLU A 46 14.27 -10.81 8.16
N GLN A 47 15.24 -10.58 7.26
CA GLN A 47 15.91 -9.29 7.10
C GLN A 47 15.30 -8.44 5.99
N ARG A 48 14.06 -8.69 5.57
CA ARG A 48 13.37 -7.85 4.57
C ARG A 48 12.13 -7.20 5.15
N LEU A 49 11.88 -5.98 4.69
CA LEU A 49 10.70 -5.18 5.01
C LEU A 49 9.96 -4.88 3.71
N VAL A 50 8.65 -5.05 3.68
CA VAL A 50 7.78 -4.47 2.66
C VAL A 50 7.02 -3.29 3.27
N TYR A 51 6.89 -2.20 2.54
CA TYR A 51 6.12 -1.02 2.98
C TYR A 51 5.53 -0.25 1.81
N LEU A 52 4.43 0.45 2.06
CA LEU A 52 3.76 1.29 1.06
C LEU A 52 4.59 2.54 0.75
N THR A 53 4.94 2.75 -0.53
CA THR A 53 5.69 3.93 -1.02
C THR A 53 4.86 4.87 -1.88
N SER A 54 3.77 4.38 -2.46
CA SER A 54 2.76 5.16 -3.15
C SER A 54 1.40 4.48 -2.96
N LEU A 55 0.30 5.17 -3.28
CA LEU A 55 -1.05 4.59 -3.24
C LEU A 55 -1.17 3.27 -4.01
N VAL A 56 -0.35 3.06 -5.04
CA VAL A 56 -0.37 1.84 -5.86
C VAL A 56 1.03 1.23 -6.02
N GLU A 57 1.91 1.44 -5.04
CA GLU A 57 3.26 0.88 -5.06
C GLU A 57 3.74 0.51 -3.66
N VAL A 58 4.32 -0.68 -3.53
CA VAL A 58 5.05 -1.11 -2.33
C VAL A 58 6.52 -1.31 -2.65
N THR A 59 7.37 -1.07 -1.67
CA THR A 59 8.82 -1.30 -1.76
C THR A 59 9.22 -2.41 -0.81
N ILE A 60 10.04 -3.34 -1.30
CA ILE A 60 10.78 -4.29 -0.49
C ILE A 60 12.18 -3.73 -0.28
N ALA A 61 12.60 -3.58 0.96
CA ALA A 61 13.96 -3.27 1.35
C ALA A 61 14.58 -4.49 2.05
N ASP A 62 15.78 -4.87 1.63
CA ASP A 62 16.63 -5.77 2.40
C ASP A 62 17.45 -4.95 3.40
N LEU A 63 17.48 -5.37 4.66
CA LEU A 63 18.17 -4.69 5.75
C LEU A 63 19.66 -5.05 5.82
N ASN A 64 20.07 -6.16 5.20
CA ASN A 64 21.48 -6.56 5.12
C ASN A 64 22.19 -5.98 3.89
N SER A 65 21.43 -5.48 2.92
CA SER A 65 21.95 -4.83 1.73
C SER A 65 21.33 -3.44 1.55
N SER A 66 21.73 -2.69 0.53
CA SER A 66 21.03 -1.45 0.14
C SER A 66 20.09 -1.72 -1.04
N THR A 67 19.70 -2.97 -1.25
CA THR A 67 18.82 -3.40 -2.33
C THR A 67 17.40 -3.03 -1.98
N VAL A 68 16.77 -2.25 -2.87
CA VAL A 68 15.35 -1.96 -2.82
C VAL A 68 14.71 -2.38 -4.11
N ALA A 69 13.51 -2.93 -4.04
CA ALA A 69 12.72 -3.29 -5.20
C ALA A 69 11.29 -2.79 -5.05
N THR A 70 10.78 -2.10 -6.06
CA THR A 70 9.41 -1.58 -6.08
C THR A 70 8.49 -2.53 -6.82
N ILE A 71 7.24 -2.58 -6.37
CA ILE A 71 6.19 -3.44 -6.92
C ILE A 71 4.95 -2.57 -7.10
N ALA A 72 4.55 -2.41 -8.36
CA ALA A 72 3.26 -1.83 -8.68
C ALA A 72 2.14 -2.80 -8.26
N ILE A 73 1.15 -2.28 -7.56
CA ILE A 73 0.00 -3.05 -7.07
C ILE A 73 -1.30 -2.51 -7.66
N ASP A 74 -2.33 -3.36 -7.69
CA ASP A 74 -3.54 -3.08 -8.48
C ASP A 74 -4.44 -1.99 -7.88
N ALA A 75 -4.37 -1.75 -6.56
CA ALA A 75 -5.14 -0.74 -5.86
C ALA A 75 -4.51 -0.39 -4.50
N GLU A 76 -5.01 0.68 -3.87
CA GLU A 76 -4.59 1.10 -2.53
C GLU A 76 -4.85 -0.01 -1.50
N PRO A 77 -3.80 -0.60 -0.92
CA PRO A 77 -3.95 -1.72 -0.01
C PRO A 77 -4.37 -1.21 1.36
N SER A 78 -5.17 -2.00 2.09
CA SER A 78 -5.37 -1.83 3.52
C SER A 78 -4.39 -2.70 4.34
N PHE A 79 -3.73 -3.68 3.70
CA PHE A 79 -2.71 -4.53 4.32
C PHE A 79 -1.65 -4.99 3.31
N VAL A 80 -0.49 -5.38 3.84
CA VAL A 80 0.55 -6.11 3.11
C VAL A 80 1.06 -7.27 3.96
N ALA A 81 1.55 -8.33 3.29
CA ALA A 81 2.23 -9.45 3.92
C ALA A 81 3.47 -9.83 3.11
N LEU A 82 4.53 -10.25 3.79
CA LEU A 82 5.79 -10.65 3.17
C LEU A 82 6.14 -12.08 3.57
N GLY A 83 6.43 -12.92 2.57
CA GLY A 83 7.05 -14.23 2.73
C GLY A 83 8.45 -14.24 2.10
N ARG A 84 9.11 -15.42 2.05
CA ARG A 84 10.44 -15.51 1.44
C ARG A 84 10.42 -15.16 -0.05
N ALA A 85 9.51 -15.72 -0.84
CA ALA A 85 9.50 -15.50 -2.30
C ALA A 85 8.30 -14.68 -2.83
N HIS A 86 7.41 -14.23 -1.93
CA HIS A 86 6.15 -13.60 -2.31
C HIS A 86 5.80 -12.41 -1.43
N VAL A 87 5.12 -11.43 -2.03
CA VAL A 87 4.40 -10.36 -1.33
C VAL A 87 2.91 -10.52 -1.59
N ALA A 88 2.11 -10.30 -0.56
CA ALA A 88 0.69 -10.07 -0.71
C ALA A 88 0.38 -8.61 -0.40
N ALA A 89 -0.51 -8.03 -1.19
CA ALA A 89 -1.18 -6.77 -0.89
C ALA A 89 -2.67 -7.00 -1.04
N GLY A 90 -3.49 -6.27 -0.31
CA GLY A 90 -4.93 -6.43 -0.44
C GLY A 90 -5.73 -5.34 0.22
N MET A 91 -7.00 -5.29 -0.15
CA MET A 91 -7.99 -4.38 0.42
C MET A 91 -9.34 -5.10 0.47
N ASN A 92 -10.14 -4.82 1.50
CA ASN A 92 -11.45 -5.44 1.71
C ASN A 92 -11.35 -6.97 1.65
N ASN A 93 -12.04 -7.61 0.71
CA ASN A 93 -12.08 -9.06 0.54
C ASN A 93 -11.11 -9.58 -0.54
N ARG A 94 -10.24 -8.73 -1.11
CA ARG A 94 -9.36 -9.09 -2.23
C ARG A 94 -7.89 -9.04 -1.84
N ALA A 95 -7.15 -10.09 -2.18
CA ALA A 95 -5.70 -10.16 -2.06
C ALA A 95 -5.04 -10.45 -3.41
N TRP A 96 -3.94 -9.77 -3.70
CA TRP A 96 -3.06 -10.01 -4.84
C TRP A 96 -1.72 -10.52 -4.35
N PHE A 97 -1.15 -11.48 -5.08
CA PHE A 97 0.10 -12.12 -4.75
C PHE A 97 1.11 -11.87 -5.85
N TYR A 98 2.27 -11.34 -5.47
CA TYR A 98 3.37 -10.99 -6.36
C TYR A 98 4.58 -11.84 -6.04
N ARG A 99 5.19 -12.43 -7.06
CA ARG A 99 6.45 -13.18 -6.93
C ARG A 99 7.62 -12.21 -7.00
N VAL A 100 8.50 -12.32 -6.00
CA VAL A 100 9.60 -11.37 -5.76
C VAL A 100 10.96 -12.04 -5.57
N GLY A 101 10.98 -13.38 -5.55
CA GLY A 101 12.19 -14.15 -5.31
C GLY A 101 12.63 -14.14 -3.82
N PRO A 102 13.40 -15.15 -3.41
CA PRO A 102 13.97 -15.21 -2.08
C PRO A 102 15.08 -14.14 -1.89
N PRO A 103 15.47 -13.79 -0.65
CA PRO A 103 16.49 -12.77 -0.40
C PRO A 103 17.83 -13.03 -1.12
N GLU A 104 18.18 -14.30 -1.29
CA GLU A 104 19.45 -14.71 -1.91
C GLU A 104 19.46 -14.45 -3.44
N GLU A 105 18.28 -14.43 -4.07
CA GLU A 105 18.11 -14.07 -5.46
C GLU A 105 17.75 -12.59 -5.52
N GLN A 106 18.75 -11.73 -5.75
CA GLN A 106 18.46 -10.32 -6.06
C GLN A 106 17.40 -10.24 -7.15
N MET A 107 16.40 -9.38 -6.93
CA MET A 107 15.27 -9.22 -7.83
C MET A 107 15.79 -8.82 -9.22
N SER A 108 15.95 -9.81 -10.10
CA SER A 108 16.51 -9.66 -11.44
C SER A 108 15.44 -9.43 -12.50
N TYR A 109 14.16 -9.55 -12.11
CA TYR A 109 12.98 -9.39 -12.95
C TYR A 109 11.94 -8.51 -12.25
N ALA A 110 11.09 -7.85 -13.04
CA ALA A 110 9.97 -7.11 -12.48
C ALA A 110 9.03 -8.09 -11.73
N ALA A 111 8.57 -7.70 -10.54
CA ALA A 111 7.65 -8.51 -9.76
C ALA A 111 6.40 -8.84 -10.57
N GLU A 112 6.03 -10.12 -10.62
CA GLU A 112 4.92 -10.62 -11.42
C GLU A 112 3.75 -10.96 -10.51
N ARG A 113 2.54 -10.50 -10.85
CA ARG A 113 1.31 -10.92 -10.16
C ARG A 113 0.99 -12.37 -10.54
N VAL A 114 1.26 -13.29 -9.61
CA VAL A 114 1.06 -14.74 -9.82
C VAL A 114 -0.33 -15.22 -9.41
N ASN A 115 -1.03 -14.47 -8.55
CA ASN A 115 -2.38 -14.86 -8.13
C ASN A 115 -3.21 -13.66 -7.67
N GLN A 116 -4.53 -13.80 -7.72
CA GLN A 116 -5.50 -12.91 -7.10
C GLN A 116 -6.61 -13.78 -6.49
N ARG A 117 -6.98 -13.49 -5.24
CA ARG A 117 -8.04 -14.22 -4.55
C ARG A 117 -9.03 -13.27 -3.91
N GLU A 118 -10.30 -13.63 -4.03
CA GLU A 118 -11.41 -13.00 -3.32
C GLU A 118 -11.91 -13.95 -2.23
N TYR A 119 -12.17 -13.41 -1.04
CA TYR A 119 -12.58 -14.14 0.14
C TYR A 119 -14.04 -13.82 0.52
N VAL A 120 -14.64 -14.72 1.31
CA VAL A 120 -15.93 -14.47 1.94
C VAL A 120 -15.66 -13.66 3.19
N GLY A 121 -16.01 -12.37 3.17
CA GLY A 121 -15.74 -11.43 4.27
C GLY A 121 -14.55 -10.50 4.02
N THR A 122 -14.41 -9.49 4.86
CA THR A 122 -13.27 -8.57 4.84
C THR A 122 -12.04 -9.28 5.40
N ILE A 123 -10.90 -9.13 4.76
CA ILE A 123 -9.62 -9.66 5.23
C ILE A 123 -9.12 -8.78 6.38
N ASP A 124 -8.94 -9.38 7.55
CA ASP A 124 -8.31 -8.72 8.69
C ASP A 124 -6.78 -8.86 8.65
N GLU A 125 -6.32 -10.08 8.37
CA GLU A 125 -4.93 -10.47 8.48
C GLU A 125 -4.56 -11.45 7.36
N CYS A 126 -3.34 -11.30 6.86
CA CYS A 126 -2.74 -12.18 5.86
C CYS A 126 -1.30 -12.49 6.28
N ALA A 127 -0.91 -13.76 6.25
CA ALA A 127 0.45 -14.21 6.49
C ALA A 127 0.88 -15.18 5.39
N LEU A 128 2.15 -15.09 4.99
CA LEU A 128 2.72 -15.90 3.93
C LEU A 128 3.84 -16.79 4.47
N ASN A 129 3.95 -18.00 3.94
CA ASN A 129 5.18 -18.78 3.96
C ASN A 129 5.62 -19.08 2.52
N ASP A 130 6.51 -20.06 2.34
CA ASP A 130 7.08 -20.38 1.03
C ASP A 130 6.07 -21.00 0.05
N ALA A 131 4.97 -21.57 0.53
CA ALA A 131 4.04 -22.37 -0.26
C ALA A 131 2.57 -21.93 -0.17
N VAL A 132 2.16 -21.30 0.93
CA VAL A 132 0.76 -20.98 1.22
C VAL A 132 0.58 -19.59 1.82
N ALA A 133 -0.64 -19.06 1.66
CA ALA A 133 -1.13 -17.88 2.35
C ALA A 133 -2.21 -18.28 3.35
N ALA A 134 -2.05 -17.87 4.61
CA ALA A 134 -3.08 -17.95 5.63
C ALA A 134 -3.80 -16.60 5.70
N VAL A 135 -5.13 -16.61 5.61
CA VAL A 135 -5.95 -15.40 5.60
C VAL A 135 -7.07 -15.54 6.62
N ARG A 136 -7.19 -14.55 7.51
CA ARG A 136 -8.31 -14.44 8.45
C ARG A 136 -9.30 -13.41 7.92
N CYS A 137 -10.57 -13.80 7.87
CA CYS A 137 -11.68 -12.93 7.50
C CYS A 137 -12.65 -12.81 8.67
N GLU A 138 -13.38 -11.69 8.74
CA GLU A 138 -14.51 -11.48 9.66
C GLU A 138 -15.67 -12.45 9.43
#